data_AF-A0A966Q401-F1
#
_entry.id   AF-A0A966Q401-F1
#
_cell.length_a   1.000
_cell.length_b   1.000
_cell.length_c   1.000
_cell.angle_alpha   90.00
_cell.angle_beta   90.00
_cell.angle_gamma   90.00
#
_symmetry.space_group_name_H-M   'P 1'
#
loop_
_entity.id
_entity.type
_entity.pdbx_description
1 polymer ?
#
loop_
_entity_poly.entity_id
_entity_poly.type
_entity_poly.pdbx_seq_one_letter_code
_entity_poly.pdbx_strand_id
1 'polypeptide(L)' 'MPTYEYNCVDCKSSIEIPKPITQADTVELCEKCGKAMNKVYGSFGIQFKGNGFYRTDNPK' A
#
# COMPACT_ATOMS: atom_id res chain seq x y z
N MET A 1 9.43 -0.14 -16.41
CA MET A 1 8.13 0.40 -15.93
C MET A 1 7.77 -0.34 -14.66
N PRO A 2 7.28 0.35 -13.61
CA PRO A 2 6.86 -0.32 -12.39
C PRO A 2 5.58 -1.13 -12.62
N THR A 3 5.48 -2.29 -11.98
CA THR A 3 4.27 -3.12 -11.97
C THR A 3 3.56 -2.87 -10.65
N TYR A 4 2.24 -2.67 -10.71
CA TYR A 4 1.41 -2.50 -9.55
C TYR A 4 0.43 -3.66 -9.46
N GLU A 5 0.24 -4.18 -8.25
CA GLU A 5 -0.71 -5.25 -7.96
C GLU A 5 -2.03 -4.66 -7.46
N TYR A 6 -3.14 -5.20 -7.97
CA TYR A 6 -4.50 -4.80 -7.60
C TYR A 6 -5.31 -6.02 -7.18
N ASN A 7 -6.19 -5.86 -6.19
CA ASN A 7 -7.07 -6.92 -5.69
C ASN A 7 -8.54 -6.47 -5.69
N CYS A 8 -9.45 -7.24 -6.32
CA CYS A 8 -10.91 -6.98 -6.25
C CYS A 8 -11.44 -7.47 -4.90
N VAL A 9 -12.17 -6.61 -4.18
CA VAL A 9 -12.74 -6.91 -2.86
C VAL A 9 -13.80 -8.02 -2.94
N ASP A 10 -14.55 -8.08 -4.04
CA ASP A 10 -15.64 -9.05 -4.23
C ASP A 10 -15.14 -10.42 -4.68
N CYS A 11 -14.40 -10.49 -5.78
CA CYS A 11 -13.99 -11.77 -6.39
C CYS A 11 -12.61 -12.25 -5.95
N LYS A 12 -11.90 -11.48 -5.10
CA LYS A 12 -10.56 -11.79 -4.57
C LYS A 12 -9.51 -12.13 -5.64
N SER A 13 -9.70 -11.64 -6.86
CA SER A 13 -8.73 -11.81 -7.93
C SER A 13 -7.62 -10.77 -7.79
N SER A 14 -6.37 -11.23 -7.75
CA SER A 14 -5.18 -10.39 -7.90
C SER A 14 -4.79 -10.27 -9.37
N ILE A 15 -4.42 -9.06 -9.79
CA ILE A 15 -3.96 -8.76 -11.15
C ILE A 15 -2.73 -7.85 -11.04
N GLU A 16 -1.74 -8.10 -11.87
CA GLU A 16 -0.53 -7.30 -11.99
C GLU A 16 -0.56 -6.48 -13.27
N ILE A 17 -0.41 -5.16 -13.16
CA ILE A 17 -0.49 -4.24 -14.30
C ILE A 17 0.77 -3.36 -14.37
N PRO A 18 1.53 -3.39 -15.48
CA PRO A 18 2.65 -2.47 -15.69
C PRO A 18 2.12 -1.08 -16.02
N LYS A 19 2.43 -0.08 -15.18
CA LYS A 19 1.97 1.30 -15.37
C LYS A 19 3.05 2.33 -15.06
N PRO A 20 3.03 3.51 -15.71
CA PRO A 20 3.90 4.61 -15.33
C PRO A 20 3.46 5.19 -13.98
N ILE A 21 4.40 5.77 -13.23
CA ILE A 21 4.14 6.34 -11.90
C ILE A 21 3.12 7.50 -11.95
N THR A 22 3.05 8.21 -13.06
CA THR A 22 2.08 9.31 -13.28
C THR A 22 0.63 8.84 -13.38
N GLN A 23 0.39 7.55 -13.62
CA GLN A 23 -0.95 6.94 -13.68
C GLN A 23 -1.17 5.91 -12.55
N ALA A 24 -0.39 6.02 -11.48
CA ALA A 24 -0.43 5.09 -10.36
C ALA A 24 -1.69 5.21 -9.50
N ASP A 25 -2.40 6.34 -9.59
CA ASP A 25 -3.60 6.67 -8.81
C ASP A 25 -4.92 6.42 -9.57
N THR A 26 -4.86 5.88 -10.79
CA THR A 26 -6.06 5.57 -11.57
C THR A 26 -6.78 4.35 -10.97
N VAL A 27 -8.10 4.48 -10.79
CA VAL A 27 -8.96 3.38 -10.33
C VAL A 27 -9.12 2.35 -11.44
N GLU A 28 -8.65 1.13 -11.20
CA GLU A 28 -8.82 0.00 -12.11
C GLU A 28 -10.13 -0.72 -11.82
N LEU A 29 -10.86 -1.05 -12.87
CA LEU A 29 -12.07 -1.86 -12.80
C LEU A 29 -11.69 -3.32 -13.05
N CYS A 30 -12.21 -4.22 -12.22
CA CYS A 30 -11.98 -5.65 -12.42
C CYS A 30 -12.80 -6.17 -13.61
N GLU A 31 -12.17 -6.90 -14.52
CA GLU A 31 -12.83 -7.51 -15.68
C GLU A 31 -13.90 -8.55 -15.33
N LYS A 32 -13.81 -9.16 -14.13
CA LYS A 32 -14.79 -10.16 -13.66
C LYS A 32 -15.97 -9.55 -12.89
N CYS A 33 -15.68 -8.59 -12.01
CA CYS A 33 -16.65 -8.06 -11.05
C CYS A 33 -17.21 -6.68 -11.48
N GLY A 34 -16.55 -5.98 -12.42
CA GLY A 34 -16.92 -4.62 -12.86
C GLY A 34 -16.76 -3.54 -11.78
N LYS A 35 -16.18 -3.89 -10.63
CA LYS A 35 -16.02 -3.01 -9.47
C LYS A 35 -14.60 -2.48 -9.38
N ALA A 36 -14.45 -1.36 -8.65
CA ALA A 36 -13.15 -0.76 -8.36
C ALA A 36 -12.25 -1.72 -7.57
N MET A 37 -10.99 -1.84 -7.99
CA MET A 37 -9.97 -2.66 -7.34
C MET A 37 -9.08 -1.79 -6.44
N ASN A 38 -8.66 -2.35 -5.31
CA ASN A 38 -7.72 -1.69 -4.43
C ASN A 38 -6.29 -2.06 -4.80
N LYS A 39 -5.40 -1.07 -4.80
CA LYS A 39 -3.98 -1.29 -4.97
C LYS A 39 -3.42 -1.98 -3.73
N VAL A 40 -2.71 -3.09 -3.94
CA VAL A 40 -2.07 -3.82 -2.86
C VAL A 40 -0.73 -3.14 -2.58
N TYR A 41 -0.62 -2.55 -1.40
CA TYR A 41 0.66 -2.05 -0.89
C TYR A 41 1.29 -3.15 -0.04
N GLY A 42 2.51 -3.53 -0.38
CA GLY A 42 3.29 -4.44 0.46
C GLY A 42 3.43 -3.88 1.87
N SER A 43 3.34 -4.74 2.88
CA SER A 43 3.63 -4.36 4.26
C SER A 43 5.14 -4.23 4.42
N PHE A 44 5.69 -3.04 4.17
CA PHE A 44 7.06 -2.73 4.53
C PHE A 44 7.08 -2.51 6.05
N GLY A 45 7.81 -3.35 6.78
CA GLY A 45 7.95 -3.22 8.22
C GLY A 45 8.54 -1.86 8.58
N ILE A 46 7.72 -0.93 9.04
CA ILE A 46 8.19 0.33 9.60
C ILE A 46 8.99 0.02 10.86
N GLN A 47 10.29 0.32 10.82
CA GLN A 47 11.21 0.09 11.93
C GLN A 47 11.59 1.44 12.55
N PHE A 48 11.01 1.76 13.70
CA PHE A 48 11.38 2.96 14.46
C PHE A 48 12.65 2.68 15.27
N LYS A 49 13.81 3.16 14.79
CA LYS A 49 15.05 3.16 15.57
C LYS A 49 15.14 4.45 16.39
N GLY A 50 14.35 4.53 17.46
CA GLY A 50 14.43 5.61 18.45
C GLY A 50 15.39 5.24 19.58
N ASN A 51 16.53 5.90 19.67
CA ASN A 51 17.54 5.64 20.71
C ASN A 51 17.18 6.36 22.03
N GLY A 52 16.03 6.02 22.62
CA GLY A 52 15.62 6.49 23.94
C GLY A 52 15.26 7.99 24.00
N PHE A 53 13.98 8.28 24.11
CA PHE A 53 13.50 9.59 24.54
C PHE A 53 13.95 9.79 26.01
N TYR A 54 15.01 10.57 26.24
CA TYR A 54 15.46 10.89 27.60
C TYR A 54 14.37 11.67 28.31
N ARG A 55 13.61 10.99 29.16
CA ARG A 55 12.70 11.63 30.10
C ARG A 55 13.52 12.10 31.30
N THR A 56 14.08 13.30 31.21
CA THR A 56 14.65 14.01 32.35
C THR A 56 13.54 14.60 33.21
N ASP A 57 12.81 13.75 33.93
CA ASP A 57 12.08 14.19 35.12
C ASP A 57 12.90 13.76 36.34
N ASN A 58 13.87 14.59 36.71
CA ASN A 58 14.57 14.48 37.99
C ASN A 58 13.96 15.55 38.92
N PRO A 59 12.93 15.25 39.73
CA PRO A 59 12.52 16.14 40.79
C PRO A 59 13.53 16.03 41.93
N LYS A 60 14.21 17.14 42.14
CA LYS A 60 15.12 17.43 43.26
C LYS A 60 14.47 17.19 44.61
#